data_AF-A0A445AWH1-F1
#
_entry.id   AF-A0A445AWH1-F1
#
_cell.length_a   1.000
_cell.length_b   1.000
_cell.length_c   1.000
_cell.angle_alpha   90.00
_cell.angle_beta   90.00
_cell.angle_gamma   90.00
#
_symmetry.space_group_name_H-M   'P 1'
#
loop_
_entity.id
_entity.type
_entity.pdbx_description
1 polymer ?
#
loop_
_entity_poly.entity_id
_entity_poly.type
_entity_poly.pdbx_seq_one_letter_code
_entity_poly.pdbx_strand_id
1 'polypeptide(L)'
;MCVEEVSVENWNQLDQEYVFVYVNTKKIPNIVLVKCLVMNEKLLIDALKEGFSDPAHLEICVRDYTVANESSNYSEQSAVGKTRTEKRREEKTEHCGLQNWGLGF
;
A
#
# COMPACT_ATOMS: atom_id res chain seq x y z
N MET A 1 -21.40 -6.78 14.08
CA MET A 1 -20.41 -5.86 14.67
C MET A 1 -19.32 -5.63 13.65
N CYS A 2 -19.24 -4.42 13.10
CA CYS A 2 -18.04 -4.00 12.38
C CYS A 2 -16.98 -3.78 13.46
N VAL A 3 -15.93 -4.60 13.46
CA VAL A 3 -14.75 -4.31 14.27
C VAL A 3 -14.14 -3.07 13.61
N GLU A 4 -14.27 -1.92 14.25
CA GLU A 4 -13.50 -0.74 13.83
C GLU A 4 -12.03 -1.14 13.90
N GLU A 5 -11.33 -1.08 12.77
CA GLU A 5 -9.89 -1.22 12.78
C GLU A 5 -9.33 0.02 13.48
N VAL A 6 -8.85 -0.17 14.71
CA VAL A 6 -8.24 0.89 15.52
C VAL A 6 -6.76 0.96 15.16
N SER A 7 -6.23 2.18 15.00
CA SER A 7 -4.80 2.39 14.78
C SER A 7 -3.97 1.76 15.90
N VAL A 8 -2.78 1.26 15.57
CA VAL A 8 -1.82 0.72 16.54
C VAL A 8 -1.33 1.85 17.44
N GLU A 9 -1.24 1.62 18.75
CA GLU A 9 -0.71 2.62 19.68
C GLU A 9 0.71 3.07 19.26
N ASN A 10 1.01 4.37 19.38
CA ASN A 10 2.34 4.94 19.10
C ASN A 10 2.87 4.74 17.67
N TRP A 11 2.00 4.41 16.72
CA TRP A 11 2.38 4.16 15.33
C TRP A 11 3.14 5.31 14.66
N ASN A 12 2.94 6.55 15.11
CA ASN A 12 3.47 7.78 14.51
C ASN A 12 4.52 8.51 15.37
N GLN A 13 5.16 7.83 16.33
CA GLN A 13 6.15 8.48 17.20
C GLN A 13 7.48 8.83 16.49
N LEU A 14 7.78 8.15 15.39
CA LEU A 14 8.99 8.40 14.61
C LEU A 14 8.64 9.23 13.38
N ASP A 15 9.37 10.32 13.15
CA ASP A 15 9.04 11.31 12.11
C ASP A 15 9.09 10.77 10.67
N GLN A 16 9.90 9.73 10.42
CA GLN A 16 10.18 9.23 9.07
C GLN A 16 10.04 7.71 8.95
N GLU A 17 9.63 7.03 10.01
CA GLU A 17 9.53 5.57 10.03
C GLU A 17 8.23 5.12 10.68
N TYR A 18 7.51 4.23 10.01
CA TYR A 18 6.32 3.61 10.56
C TYR A 18 6.50 2.10 10.51
N VAL A 19 6.22 1.42 11.61
CA VAL A 19 6.34 -0.05 11.69
C VAL A 19 5.06 -0.61 12.26
N PHE A 20 4.49 -1.58 11.56
CA PHE A 20 3.25 -2.25 11.92
C PHE A 20 3.46 -3.75 11.92
N VAL A 21 2.82 -4.45 12.85
CA VAL A 21 2.78 -5.91 12.87
C VAL A 21 1.32 -6.32 12.74
N TYR A 22 1.01 -7.07 11.68
CA TYR A 22 -0.32 -7.60 11.42
C TYR A 22 -0.36 -9.10 11.65
N VAL A 23 -1.41 -9.57 12.31
CA VAL A 23 -1.66 -10.99 12.54
C VAL A 23 -2.99 -11.38 11.90
N ASN A 24 -2.94 -12.28 10.91
CA ASN A 24 -4.16 -12.85 10.36
C ASN A 24 -4.60 -14.06 11.18
N THR A 25 -5.66 -13.88 11.99
CA THR A 25 -6.20 -14.91 12.90
C THR A 25 -7.25 -15.82 12.26
N LYS A 26 -7.65 -15.57 11.01
CA LYS A 26 -8.71 -16.35 10.31
C LYS A 26 -8.22 -17.69 9.74
N LYS A 27 -6.91 -17.90 9.65
CA LYS A 27 -6.24 -19.14 9.20
C LYS A 27 -5.20 -19.54 10.26
N ILE A 28 -4.32 -20.50 9.94
CA ILE A 28 -3.06 -20.69 10.69
C ILE A 28 -2.43 -19.30 10.89
N PRO A 29 -2.15 -18.90 12.14
CA PRO A 29 -1.72 -17.55 12.45
C PRO A 29 -0.50 -17.22 11.60
N ASN A 30 -0.62 -16.10 10.89
CA ASN A 30 0.40 -15.64 9.98
C ASN A 30 0.69 -14.18 10.32
N ILE A 31 1.92 -13.93 10.74
CA ILE A 31 2.41 -12.62 11.14
C ILE A 31 3.10 -11.97 9.94
N VAL A 32 2.76 -10.71 9.68
CA VAL A 32 3.39 -9.89 8.65
C VAL A 32 3.89 -8.61 9.30
N LEU A 33 5.20 -8.37 9.22
CA LEU A 33 5.84 -7.12 9.57
C LEU A 33 5.77 -6.18 8.37
N VAL A 34 5.25 -4.97 8.56
CA VAL A 34 5.23 -3.93 7.54
C VAL A 34 6.06 -2.76 8.04
N LYS A 35 7.13 -2.43 7.32
CA LYS A 35 7.92 -1.21 7.54
C LYS A 35 7.60 -0.22 6.42
N CYS A 36 7.39 1.02 6.80
CA CYS A 36 7.25 2.15 5.89
C CYS A 36 8.33 3.18 6.25
N LEU A 37 9.16 3.54 5.27
CA LEU A 37 10.18 4.57 5.38
C LEU A 37 9.77 5.75 4.50
N VAL A 38 9.76 6.94 5.09
CA VAL A 38 9.55 8.19 4.36
C VAL A 38 10.87 8.61 3.74
N MET A 39 10.91 8.69 2.41
CA MET A 39 12.06 9.21 1.67
C MET A 39 11.59 10.28 0.69
N ASN A 40 11.87 11.53 1.03
CA ASN A 40 11.39 12.70 0.29
C ASN A 40 9.86 12.68 0.21
N GLU A 41 9.30 12.73 -1.00
CA GLU A 41 7.85 12.67 -1.25
C GLU A 41 7.36 11.23 -1.51
N LYS A 42 8.15 10.22 -1.14
CA LYS A 42 7.82 8.81 -1.32
C LYS A 42 7.74 8.08 0.01
N LEU A 43 6.87 7.07 0.03
CA LEU A 43 6.81 6.03 1.04
C LEU A 43 7.37 4.75 0.43
N LEU A 44 8.43 4.23 1.03
CA LEU A 44 8.98 2.91 0.72
C LEU A 44 8.41 1.91 1.71
N ILE A 45 7.64 0.96 1.23
CA ILE A 45 6.92 0.00 2.05
C ILE A 45 7.50 -1.39 1.80
N ASP A 46 7.97 -2.03 2.86
CA ASP A 46 8.41 -3.41 2.86
C ASP A 46 7.48 -4.25 3.74
N ALA A 47 6.94 -5.33 3.19
CA ALA A 47 6.14 -6.30 3.93
C ALA A 47 6.86 -7.65 3.99
N LEU A 48 7.22 -8.08 5.19
CA LEU A 48 7.89 -9.34 5.45
C LEU A 48 6.98 -10.28 6.22
N LYS A 49 6.75 -11.46 5.65
CA LYS A 49 6.01 -12.53 6.31
C LYS A 49 6.94 -13.32 7.25
N GLU A 50 6.45 -13.69 8.42
CA GLU A 50 7.18 -14.54 9.35
C GLU A 50 7.61 -15.87 8.69
N GLY A 51 8.88 -16.22 8.87
CA GLY A 51 9.50 -17.40 8.27
C GLY A 51 9.97 -17.22 6.82
N PHE A 52 9.82 -16.03 6.23
CA PHE A 52 10.37 -15.68 4.92
C PHE A 52 11.55 -14.72 5.09
N SER A 53 12.48 -14.72 4.14
CA SER A 53 13.61 -13.79 4.09
C SER A 53 13.38 -12.61 3.16
N ASP A 54 12.51 -12.79 2.16
CA ASP A 54 12.37 -11.85 1.06
C ASP A 54 11.12 -10.99 1.27
N PRO A 55 11.26 -9.67 1.51
CA PRO A 55 10.13 -8.78 1.68
C PRO A 55 9.48 -8.44 0.33
N ALA A 56 8.16 -8.25 0.34
CA ALA A 56 7.46 -7.61 -0.78
C ALA A 56 7.64 -6.09 -0.68
N HIS A 57 8.19 -5.49 -1.73
CA HIS A 57 8.51 -4.07 -1.79
C HIS A 57 7.49 -3.27 -2.61
N LEU A 58 7.10 -2.09 -2.13
CA LEU A 58 6.21 -1.15 -2.80
C LEU A 58 6.65 0.29 -2.56
N GLU A 59 6.81 1.07 -3.63
CA GLU A 59 6.96 2.52 -3.55
C GLU A 59 5.62 3.22 -3.82
N ILE A 60 5.33 4.26 -3.03
CA ILE A 60 4.18 5.15 -3.22
C ILE A 60 4.68 6.60 -3.23
N CYS A 61 4.39 7.37 -4.27
CA CYS A 61 4.59 8.82 -4.25
C CYS A 61 3.40 9.46 -3.54
N VAL A 62 3.61 10.27 -2.49
CA VAL A 62 2.52 10.78 -1.64
C VAL A 62 1.59 11.70 -2.43
N ARG A 63 2.16 12.55 -3.30
CA ARG A 63 1.42 13.47 -4.19
C ARG A 63 0.43 12.77 -5.10
N ASP A 64 0.62 11.47 -5.28
CA ASP A 64 -0.24 10.68 -6.13
C ASP A 64 -1.59 10.34 -5.50
N TYR A 65 -1.67 10.44 -4.18
CA TYR A 65 -2.79 9.98 -3.37
C TYR A 65 -3.36 11.07 -2.45
N THR A 66 -2.69 12.22 -2.33
CA THR A 66 -3.13 13.34 -1.50
C THR A 66 -3.57 14.53 -2.36
N VAL A 67 -4.58 15.27 -1.88
CA VAL A 67 -4.92 16.58 -2.43
C VAL A 67 -4.11 17.62 -1.67
N ALA A 68 -3.40 18.49 -2.38
CA ALA A 68 -2.45 19.46 -1.81
C ALA A 68 -3.12 20.66 -1.10
N ASN A 69 -4.34 20.50 -0.59
CA ASN A 69 -5.12 21.52 0.08
C ASN A 69 -5.30 21.16 1.57
N GLU A 70 -4.89 22.08 2.44
CA GLU A 70 -4.98 21.96 3.90
C GLU A 70 -6.42 21.84 4.41
N SER A 71 -7.41 22.12 3.56
CA SER A 71 -8.85 22.00 3.86
C SER A 71 -9.50 20.72 3.32
N SER A 72 -8.75 19.81 2.69
CA SER A 72 -9.37 18.58 2.17
C SER A 72 -9.89 17.71 3.29
N ASN A 73 -11.11 17.23 3.11
CA ASN A 73 -11.68 16.25 4.02
C ASN A 73 -11.33 14.81 3.57
N TYR A 74 -11.58 13.84 4.44
CA TYR A 74 -11.27 12.43 4.19
C TYR A 74 -11.92 11.87 2.90
N SER A 75 -13.12 12.34 2.55
CA SER A 75 -13.84 11.83 1.38
C SER A 75 -13.19 12.24 0.05
N GLU A 76 -12.64 13.46 0.00
CA GLU A 76 -11.93 13.97 -1.16
C GLU A 76 -10.59 13.24 -1.38
N GLN A 77 -9.85 13.00 -0.29
CA GLN A 77 -8.61 12.22 -0.31
C GLN A 77 -8.87 10.76 -0.76
N SER A 78 -9.94 10.13 -0.24
CA SER A 78 -10.31 8.76 -0.60
C SER A 78 -10.67 8.60 -2.08
N ALA A 79 -11.34 9.59 -2.68
CA ALA A 79 -11.73 9.57 -4.09
C ALA A 79 -10.49 9.55 -5.01
N VAL A 80 -9.48 10.38 -4.72
CA VAL A 80 -8.22 10.43 -5.49
C VAL A 80 -7.50 9.09 -5.47
N GLY A 81 -7.38 8.46 -4.29
CA GLY A 81 -6.74 7.16 -4.18
C GLY A 81 -7.45 6.04 -4.96
N LYS A 82 -8.79 6.06 -5.03
CA LYS A 82 -9.57 5.07 -5.79
C LYS A 82 -9.35 5.18 -7.29
N THR A 83 -9.53 6.38 -7.85
CA THR A 83 -9.35 6.63 -9.29
C THR A 83 -7.95 6.23 -9.75
N ARG A 84 -6.94 6.47 -8.93
CA ARG A 84 -5.56 6.12 -9.28
C ARG A 84 -5.27 4.62 -9.23
N THR A 85 -5.86 3.92 -8.26
CA THR A 85 -5.73 2.46 -8.18
C THR A 85 -6.40 1.78 -9.37
N GLU A 86 -7.52 2.33 -9.85
CA GLU A 86 -8.20 1.90 -11.07
C GLU A 86 -7.31 2.11 -12.31
N LYS A 87 -6.76 3.32 -12.50
CA LYS A 87 -5.81 3.58 -13.60
C LYS A 87 -4.60 2.65 -13.59
N ARG A 88 -3.97 2.43 -12.43
CA ARG A 88 -2.82 1.50 -12.34
C ARG A 88 -3.21 0.06 -12.66
N ARG A 89 -4.45 -0.36 -12.34
CA ARG A 89 -4.97 -1.67 -12.74
C ARG A 89 -5.19 -1.74 -14.25
N GLU A 90 -5.71 -0.68 -14.86
CA GLU A 90 -5.89 -0.57 -16.31
C GLU A 90 -4.53 -0.63 -17.03
N GLU A 91 -3.56 0.20 -16.64
CA GLU A 91 -2.19 0.20 -17.20
C GLU A 91 -1.50 -1.18 -17.09
N LYS A 92 -1.65 -1.85 -15.95
CA LYS A 92 -1.10 -3.20 -15.74
C LYS A 92 -1.82 -4.25 -16.61
N THR A 93 -3.12 -4.06 -16.84
CA THR A 93 -3.92 -4.93 -17.71
C THR A 93 -3.58 -4.71 -19.18
N GLU A 94 -3.30 -3.47 -19.59
CA GLU A 94 -2.81 -3.12 -20.92
C GLU A 94 -1.40 -3.66 -21.18
N HIS A 95 -0.49 -3.58 -20.20
CA HIS A 95 0.84 -4.17 -20.32
C HIS A 95 0.78 -5.71 -20.47
N CYS A 96 -0.10 -6.40 -19.76
CA CYS A 96 -0.35 -7.84 -19.99
C CYS A 96 -1.09 -8.10 -21.31
N GLY A 97 -2.00 -7.23 -21.73
CA GLY A 97 -2.77 -7.36 -22.97
C GLY A 97 -1.94 -7.15 -24.23
N LEU A 98 -0.88 -6.34 -24.18
CA LEU A 98 0.06 -6.11 -25.28
C LEU A 98 1.08 -7.24 -25.46
N GLN A 99 1.25 -8.13 -24.48
CA GLN A 99 2.15 -9.29 -24.59
C GLN A 99 1.49 -10.51 -25.28
N ASN A 100 0.22 -10.43 -25.66
CA ASN A 100 -0.55 -11.59 -26.12
C ASN A 100 -0.89 -11.60 -27.62
N TRP A 101 -0.07 -10.96 -28.47
CA TRP A 101 -0.20 -11.01 -29.94
C TRP A 101 1.14 -11.29 -30.62
N GLY A 102 1.66 -12.50 -30.43
CA GLY A 102 2.75 -12.96 -31.27
C GLY A 102 3.44 -14.23 -30.80
N LEU A 103 2.75 -15.38 -30.90
CA LEU A 103 3.33 -16.62 -31.43
C LEU A 103 2.18 -17.47 -31.99
N GLY A 104 2.01 -17.39 -33.31
CA GLY A 104 1.59 -18.54 -34.09
C GLY A 104 2.78 -19.49 -34.28
N PHE A 105 2.43 -20.74 -34.55
CA PHE A 105 3.23 -21.98 -34.64
C PHE A 105 3.29 -22.78 -33.34
#